data_AF-A0A9W7YDH4-F1
#
_entry.id   AF-A0A9W7YDH4-F1
#
_cell.length_a   1.000
_cell.length_b   1.000
_cell.length_c   1.000
_cell.angle_alpha   90.00
_cell.angle_beta   90.00
_cell.angle_gamma   90.00
#
_symmetry.space_group_name_H-M   'P 1'
#
loop_
_entity.id
_entity.type
_entity.pdbx_description
1 polymer ?
#
loop_
_entity_poly.entity_id
_entity_poly.type
_entity_poly.pdbx_seq_one_letter_code
_entity_poly.pdbx_strand_id
1 'polypeptide(L)'
;MTPFESLLSRTLVPRLKQYTSTEWTPSSDTLAHVLAQLPRVAAAEASTNISAILQRTIENINPRLVMAQYKHALVSSEAGLTALLSLRFDHSVIPWLPFINEPSELLVIVRRKLCTTLDSWTPTKESNSAMISIVSPWLELLHGKEQHKLASKVCERLRTMLETAFEFNAQRQVVWPFKVMLKWHNIVPHALWFPVLKQRVLDGFLNYLRMWLEDTDANYAEIADWYWQWKQMYPVDVFASSDIQGVFREALVYMAFAVEQRGK
;
A
#
# COMPACT_ATOMS: atom_id res chain seq x y z
N MET A 1 32.26 -25.57 -18.54
CA MET A 1 31.51 -25.23 -19.78
C MET A 1 31.76 -26.31 -20.80
N THR A 2 30.71 -26.90 -21.34
CA THR A 2 30.81 -27.82 -22.47
C THR A 2 31.00 -27.05 -23.78
N PRO A 3 31.59 -27.66 -24.84
CA PRO A 3 31.68 -27.04 -26.16
C PRO A 3 30.32 -26.59 -26.72
N PHE A 4 29.26 -27.34 -26.40
CA PHE A 4 27.88 -27.03 -26.77
C PHE A 4 27.35 -25.77 -26.08
N GLU A 5 27.60 -25.61 -24.77
CA GLU A 5 27.25 -24.39 -24.03
C GLU A 5 28.00 -23.16 -24.56
N SER A 6 29.26 -23.33 -24.98
CA SER A 6 30.04 -22.25 -25.59
C SER A 6 29.47 -21.82 -26.94
N LEU A 7 29.04 -22.77 -27.78
CA LEU A 7 28.41 -22.49 -29.07
C LEU A 7 27.06 -21.80 -28.90
N LEU A 8 26.23 -22.26 -27.97
CA LEU A 8 24.94 -21.65 -27.65
C LEU A 8 25.11 -20.23 -27.09
N SER A 9 26.05 -20.01 -26.18
CA SER A 9 26.33 -18.66 -25.67
C SER A 9 26.75 -17.71 -26.81
N ARG A 10 27.65 -18.16 -27.71
CA ARG A 10 28.11 -17.32 -28.84
C ARG A 10 27.04 -17.00 -29.88
N THR A 11 25.99 -17.81 -30.01
CA THR A 11 24.97 -17.66 -31.06
C THR A 11 23.65 -17.10 -30.54
N LEU A 12 23.15 -17.60 -29.40
CA LEU A 12 21.87 -17.19 -28.82
C LEU A 12 21.97 -15.91 -28.02
N VAL A 13 23.02 -15.70 -27.22
CA VAL A 13 23.12 -14.52 -26.35
C VAL A 13 23.08 -13.22 -27.15
N PRO A 14 23.83 -13.04 -28.26
CA PRO A 14 23.76 -11.81 -29.04
C PRO A 14 22.36 -11.53 -29.58
N ARG A 15 21.65 -12.58 -30.03
CA ARG A 15 20.27 -12.47 -30.52
C ARG A 15 19.28 -12.14 -29.42
N LEU A 16 19.42 -12.75 -28.24
CA LEU A 16 18.62 -12.45 -27.07
C LEU A 16 18.85 -11.01 -26.60
N LYS A 17 20.10 -10.53 -26.58
CA LYS A 17 20.44 -9.13 -26.27
C LYS A 17 19.81 -8.18 -27.28
N GLN A 18 19.87 -8.51 -28.57
CA GLN A 18 19.24 -7.70 -29.61
C GLN A 18 17.72 -7.65 -29.43
N TYR A 19 17.07 -8.81 -29.26
CA TYR A 19 15.62 -8.89 -29.07
C TYR A 19 15.17 -8.14 -27.81
N THR A 20 15.82 -8.39 -26.68
CA THR A 20 15.50 -7.74 -25.40
C THR A 20 15.68 -6.23 -25.43
N SER A 21 16.55 -5.70 -26.29
CA SER A 21 16.76 -4.26 -26.42
C SER A 21 15.86 -3.58 -27.46
N THR A 22 15.23 -4.33 -28.38
CA THR A 22 14.49 -3.75 -29.51
C THR A 22 13.00 -4.09 -29.52
N GLU A 23 12.62 -5.31 -29.17
CA GLU A 23 11.26 -5.84 -29.36
C GLU A 23 10.59 -6.29 -28.04
N TRP A 24 11.38 -6.59 -27.01
CA TRP A 24 10.86 -7.13 -25.77
C TRP A 24 9.99 -6.14 -25.00
N THR A 25 8.77 -6.59 -24.68
CA THR A 25 7.83 -5.86 -23.84
C THR A 25 7.54 -6.68 -22.58
N PRO A 26 8.06 -6.29 -21.40
CA PRO A 26 8.00 -7.13 -20.19
C PRO A 26 6.58 -7.56 -19.78
N SER A 27 5.55 -6.77 -20.09
CA SER A 27 4.17 -7.02 -19.65
C SER A 27 3.40 -8.01 -20.54
N SER A 28 3.89 -8.35 -21.73
CA SER A 28 3.10 -9.10 -22.74
C SER A 28 3.87 -10.21 -23.47
N ASP A 29 5.14 -10.43 -23.12
CA ASP A 29 6.01 -11.32 -23.88
C ASP A 29 5.96 -12.78 -23.41
N THR A 30 6.09 -13.72 -24.35
CA THR A 30 6.17 -15.17 -24.15
C THR A 30 7.60 -15.66 -23.84
N LEU A 31 8.60 -14.78 -23.92
CA LEU A 31 10.01 -15.07 -23.63
C LEU A 31 10.23 -15.85 -22.32
N ALA A 32 9.39 -15.66 -21.30
CA ALA A 32 9.44 -16.42 -20.05
C ALA A 32 9.45 -17.95 -20.27
N HIS A 33 8.66 -18.45 -21.23
CA HIS A 33 8.62 -19.88 -21.56
C HIS A 33 9.91 -20.37 -22.21
N VAL A 34 10.54 -19.53 -23.03
CA VAL A 34 11.82 -19.83 -23.68
C VAL A 34 12.95 -19.85 -22.66
N LEU A 35 13.00 -18.86 -21.76
CA LEU A 35 14.02 -18.75 -20.72
C LEU A 35 14.01 -19.93 -19.76
N ALA A 36 12.84 -20.47 -19.44
CA ALA A 36 12.70 -21.64 -18.57
C ALA A 36 13.39 -22.91 -19.12
N GLN A 37 13.63 -22.97 -20.42
CA GLN A 37 14.22 -24.14 -21.10
C GLN A 37 15.71 -23.95 -21.44
N LEU A 38 16.29 -22.79 -21.14
CA LEU A 38 17.68 -22.50 -21.50
C LEU A 38 18.70 -23.21 -20.60
N PRO A 39 19.86 -23.62 -21.15
CA PRO A 39 20.98 -24.10 -20.36
C PRO A 39 21.48 -23.03 -19.37
N ARG A 40 22.02 -23.47 -18.23
CA ARG A 40 22.42 -22.61 -17.10
C ARG A 40 23.28 -21.41 -17.49
N VAL A 41 24.22 -21.59 -18.42
CA VAL A 41 25.12 -20.51 -18.86
C VAL A 41 24.35 -19.42 -19.61
N ALA A 42 23.49 -19.81 -20.57
CA ALA A 42 22.67 -18.88 -21.33
C ALA A 42 21.61 -18.19 -20.44
N ALA A 43 21.06 -18.92 -19.47
CA ALA A 43 20.13 -18.38 -18.49
C ALA A 43 20.78 -17.32 -17.58
N ALA A 44 22.03 -17.52 -17.15
CA ALA A 44 22.76 -16.53 -16.36
C ALA A 44 23.03 -15.24 -17.13
N GLU A 45 23.41 -15.33 -18.40
CA GLU A 45 23.58 -14.15 -19.25
C GLU A 45 22.25 -13.43 -19.53
N ALA A 46 21.18 -14.19 -19.79
CA ALA A 46 19.83 -13.64 -19.97
C ALA A 46 19.34 -12.93 -18.69
N SER A 47 19.54 -13.53 -17.51
CA SER A 47 19.24 -12.94 -16.20
C SER A 47 19.85 -11.55 -16.05
N THR A 48 21.16 -11.41 -16.34
CA THR A 48 21.85 -10.12 -16.21
C THR A 48 21.31 -9.08 -17.19
N ASN A 49 21.02 -9.47 -18.44
CA ASN A 49 20.48 -8.54 -19.44
C ASN A 49 19.06 -8.08 -19.09
N ILE A 50 18.19 -9.01 -18.70
CA ILE A 50 16.80 -8.72 -18.30
C ILE A 50 16.79 -7.80 -17.09
N SER A 51 17.58 -8.12 -16.06
CA SER A 51 17.73 -7.27 -14.88
C SER A 51 18.18 -5.85 -15.27
N ALA A 52 19.24 -5.72 -16.08
CA ALA A 52 19.75 -4.41 -16.51
C ALA A 52 18.72 -3.58 -17.30
N ILE A 53 17.96 -4.21 -18.19
CA ILE A 53 16.93 -3.53 -18.98
C ILE A 53 15.76 -3.09 -18.10
N LEU A 54 15.28 -3.95 -17.18
CA LEU A 54 14.23 -3.58 -16.23
C LEU A 54 14.68 -2.44 -15.33
N GLN A 55 15.89 -2.51 -14.78
CA GLN A 55 16.47 -1.45 -13.97
C GLN A 55 16.47 -0.13 -14.74
N ARG A 56 17.03 -0.10 -15.95
CA ARG A 56 17.06 1.11 -16.81
C ARG A 56 15.65 1.64 -17.10
N THR A 57 14.70 0.75 -17.39
CA THR A 57 13.32 1.13 -17.72
C THR A 57 12.62 1.78 -16.53
N ILE A 58 12.76 1.19 -15.34
CA ILE A 58 12.18 1.71 -14.10
C ILE A 58 12.87 3.00 -13.67
N GLU A 59 14.19 3.10 -13.86
CA GLU A 59 14.94 4.31 -13.54
C GLU A 59 14.51 5.52 -14.37
N ASN A 60 14.17 5.31 -15.65
CA ASN A 60 13.66 6.37 -16.53
C ASN A 60 12.27 6.90 -16.13
N ILE A 61 11.49 6.13 -15.35
CA ILE A 61 10.16 6.55 -14.90
C ILE A 61 10.31 7.52 -13.73
N ASN A 62 9.84 8.76 -13.87
CA ASN A 62 9.82 9.75 -12.79
C ASN A 62 8.48 9.71 -12.04
N PRO A 63 8.41 9.16 -10.81
CA PRO A 63 7.13 8.99 -10.13
C PRO A 63 6.45 10.31 -9.76
N ARG A 64 7.22 11.37 -9.50
CA ARG A 64 6.66 12.69 -9.18
C ARG A 64 5.93 13.29 -10.37
N LEU A 65 6.50 13.13 -11.56
CA LEU A 65 5.88 13.61 -12.79
C LEU A 65 4.59 12.84 -13.08
N VAL A 66 4.60 11.51 -12.94
CA VAL A 66 3.40 10.68 -13.12
C VAL A 66 2.31 11.08 -12.12
N MET A 67 2.68 11.29 -10.85
CA MET A 67 1.72 11.73 -9.84
C MET A 67 1.20 13.15 -10.08
N ALA A 68 2.01 14.04 -10.65
CA ALA A 68 1.56 15.38 -11.05
C ALA A 68 0.57 15.30 -12.22
N GLN A 69 0.86 14.47 -13.22
CA GLN A 69 -0.05 14.20 -14.35
C GLN A 69 -1.38 13.61 -13.85
N TYR A 70 -1.33 12.66 -12.93
CA TYR A 70 -2.53 12.08 -12.31
C TYR A 70 -3.39 13.15 -11.62
N LYS A 71 -2.75 14.04 -10.85
CA LYS A 71 -3.43 15.15 -10.17
C LYS A 71 -4.04 16.14 -11.17
N HIS A 72 -3.31 16.48 -12.23
CA HIS A 72 -3.77 17.41 -13.26
C HIS A 72 -4.91 16.82 -14.12
N ALA A 73 -4.86 15.53 -14.43
CA ALA A 73 -5.86 14.84 -15.24
C ALA A 73 -7.20 14.61 -14.52
N LEU A 74 -7.37 15.17 -13.32
CA LEU A 74 -8.46 14.90 -12.36
C LEU A 74 -8.44 13.45 -11.88
N VAL A 75 -8.42 13.28 -10.56
CA VAL A 75 -8.40 11.98 -9.88
C VAL A 75 -9.54 11.11 -10.41
N SER A 76 -9.22 9.87 -10.82
CA SER A 76 -10.16 8.90 -11.41
C SER A 76 -10.66 9.17 -12.84
N SER A 77 -10.05 10.09 -13.59
CA SER A 77 -10.19 10.18 -15.05
C SER A 77 -9.47 9.01 -15.75
N GLU A 78 -9.95 8.62 -16.94
CA GLU A 78 -9.28 7.62 -17.81
C GLU A 78 -7.83 8.01 -18.11
N ALA A 79 -7.58 9.29 -18.41
CA ALA A 79 -6.24 9.82 -18.64
C ALA A 79 -5.37 9.73 -17.38
N GLY A 80 -5.97 9.96 -16.21
CA GLY A 80 -5.29 9.81 -14.91
C GLY A 80 -4.92 8.37 -14.61
N LEU A 81 -5.87 7.43 -14.78
CA LEU A 81 -5.62 6.00 -14.58
C LEU A 81 -4.54 5.48 -15.53
N THR A 82 -4.56 5.94 -16.78
CA THR A 82 -3.52 5.62 -17.77
C THR A 82 -2.13 6.07 -17.34
N ALA A 83 -2.01 7.28 -16.76
CA ALA A 83 -0.74 7.75 -16.23
C ALA A 83 -0.20 6.82 -15.12
N LEU A 84 -1.08 6.36 -14.22
CA LEU A 84 -0.72 5.46 -13.12
C LEU A 84 -0.30 4.06 -13.57
N LEU A 85 -0.69 3.60 -14.76
CA LEU A 85 -0.25 2.31 -15.30
C LEU A 85 1.28 2.23 -15.42
N SER A 86 1.96 3.37 -15.65
CA SER A 86 3.43 3.41 -15.69
C SER A 86 4.09 3.07 -14.34
N LEU A 87 3.35 3.18 -13.23
CA LEU A 87 3.81 2.83 -11.88
C LEU A 87 3.42 1.40 -11.48
N ARG A 88 2.69 0.67 -12.32
CA ARG A 88 2.38 -0.76 -12.15
C ARG A 88 3.58 -1.63 -12.52
N PHE A 89 4.69 -1.40 -11.80
CA PHE A 89 5.92 -2.18 -11.96
C PHE A 89 5.67 -3.67 -11.72
N ASP A 90 4.64 -4.03 -10.96
CA ASP A 90 4.26 -5.40 -10.69
C ASP A 90 4.02 -6.19 -11.98
N HIS A 91 3.39 -5.57 -12.98
CA HIS A 91 3.14 -6.20 -14.27
C HIS A 91 4.41 -6.43 -15.10
N SER A 92 5.43 -5.57 -14.96
CA SER A 92 6.65 -5.62 -15.77
C SER A 92 7.83 -6.29 -15.06
N VAL A 93 7.79 -6.45 -13.74
CA VAL A 93 8.91 -6.98 -12.95
C VAL A 93 8.60 -8.34 -12.37
N ILE A 94 7.45 -8.52 -11.71
CA ILE A 94 7.14 -9.77 -10.97
C ILE A 94 7.21 -11.01 -11.87
N PRO A 95 6.67 -11.02 -13.11
CA PRO A 95 6.77 -12.18 -13.99
C PRO A 95 8.21 -12.59 -14.32
N TRP A 96 9.16 -11.67 -14.20
CA TRP A 96 10.56 -11.88 -14.57
C TRP A 96 11.47 -12.22 -13.40
N LEU A 97 11.02 -12.01 -12.16
CA LEU A 97 11.80 -12.32 -10.96
C LEU A 97 12.32 -13.77 -10.92
N PRO A 98 11.54 -14.81 -11.32
CA PRO A 98 12.04 -16.18 -11.35
C PRO A 98 13.24 -16.42 -12.28
N PHE A 99 13.46 -15.52 -13.25
CA PHE A 99 14.54 -15.61 -14.23
C PHE A 99 15.73 -14.69 -13.89
N ILE A 100 15.69 -14.00 -12.75
CA ILE A 100 16.75 -13.10 -12.29
C ILE A 100 17.45 -13.75 -11.10
N ASN A 101 18.74 -14.08 -11.26
CA ASN A 101 19.52 -14.76 -10.23
C ASN A 101 19.70 -13.91 -8.96
N GLU A 102 19.89 -12.60 -9.12
CA GLU A 102 20.10 -11.66 -8.01
C GLU A 102 19.21 -10.42 -8.21
N PRO A 103 17.96 -10.44 -7.71
CA PRO A 103 17.00 -9.35 -7.94
C PRO A 103 17.12 -8.20 -6.93
N SER A 104 18.03 -8.28 -5.95
CA SER A 104 18.10 -7.33 -4.82
C SER A 104 18.20 -5.87 -5.25
N GLU A 105 19.11 -5.53 -6.18
CA GLU A 105 19.26 -4.17 -6.69
C GLU A 105 18.00 -3.67 -7.41
N LEU A 106 17.39 -4.52 -8.25
CA LEU A 106 16.15 -4.23 -8.95
C LEU A 106 15.01 -3.95 -7.97
N LEU A 107 14.84 -4.78 -6.94
CA LEU A 107 13.84 -4.60 -5.89
C LEU A 107 14.06 -3.32 -5.08
N VAL A 108 15.32 -2.96 -4.81
CA VAL A 108 15.67 -1.68 -4.15
C VAL A 108 15.27 -0.49 -5.00
N ILE A 109 15.50 -0.55 -6.32
CA ILE A 109 15.12 0.50 -7.27
C ILE A 109 13.59 0.65 -7.30
N VAL A 110 12.86 -0.47 -7.44
CA VAL A 110 11.39 -0.47 -7.42
C VAL A 110 10.86 0.13 -6.12
N ARG A 111 11.32 -0.37 -4.97
CA ARG A 111 10.88 0.16 -3.66
C ARG A 111 11.17 1.66 -3.55
N ARG A 112 12.34 2.14 -4.00
CA ARG A 112 12.68 3.57 -4.02
C ARG A 112 11.67 4.38 -4.85
N LYS A 113 11.29 3.89 -6.02
CA LYS A 113 10.28 4.54 -6.89
C LYS A 113 8.89 4.53 -6.25
N LEU A 114 8.49 3.43 -5.62
CA LEU A 114 7.23 3.33 -4.87
C LEU A 114 7.19 4.27 -3.66
N CYS A 115 8.27 4.36 -2.88
CA CYS A 115 8.36 5.35 -1.79
C CYS A 115 8.25 6.79 -2.33
N THR A 116 8.89 7.11 -3.46
CA THR A 116 8.78 8.43 -4.09
C THR A 116 7.35 8.72 -4.58
N THR A 117 6.65 7.68 -5.06
CA THR A 117 5.23 7.75 -5.43
C THR A 117 4.39 8.10 -4.22
N LEU A 118 4.59 7.36 -3.11
CA LEU A 118 3.90 7.58 -1.84
C LEU A 118 4.19 8.96 -1.25
N ASP A 119 5.40 9.49 -1.43
CA ASP A 119 5.75 10.86 -1.00
C ASP A 119 4.94 11.93 -1.74
N SER A 120 4.52 11.65 -2.97
CA SER A 120 3.69 12.55 -3.78
C SER A 120 2.20 12.25 -3.67
N TRP A 121 1.83 11.16 -2.98
CA TRP A 121 0.46 10.72 -2.80
C TRP A 121 -0.20 11.44 -1.62
N THR A 122 -1.39 11.94 -1.87
CA THR A 122 -2.30 12.48 -0.85
C THR A 122 -3.50 11.55 -0.79
N PRO A 123 -3.71 10.80 0.31
CA PRO A 123 -4.82 9.86 0.40
C PRO A 123 -6.17 10.57 0.28
N THR A 124 -6.99 10.09 -0.65
CA THR A 124 -8.39 10.51 -0.84
C THR A 124 -9.26 9.27 -1.06
N LYS A 125 -10.59 9.42 -0.99
CA LYS A 125 -11.52 8.31 -1.23
C LYS A 125 -11.29 7.66 -2.61
N GLU A 126 -11.00 8.47 -3.62
CA GLU A 126 -10.86 8.09 -5.02
C GLU A 126 -9.47 7.52 -5.31
N SER A 127 -8.41 8.22 -4.88
CA SER A 127 -7.02 7.83 -5.16
C SER A 127 -6.56 6.56 -4.42
N ASN A 128 -7.22 6.23 -3.32
CA ASN A 128 -6.79 5.12 -2.46
C ASN A 128 -6.81 3.76 -3.17
N SER A 129 -7.82 3.50 -3.99
CA SER A 129 -7.94 2.23 -4.72
C SER A 129 -6.77 2.00 -5.69
N ALA A 130 -6.43 3.04 -6.46
CA ALA A 130 -5.30 3.00 -7.38
C ALA A 130 -3.98 2.82 -6.62
N MET A 131 -3.78 3.52 -5.50
CA MET A 131 -2.56 3.38 -4.71
C MET A 131 -2.42 1.98 -4.10
N ILE A 132 -3.50 1.38 -3.61
CA ILE A 132 -3.52 -0.02 -3.16
C ILE A 132 -3.08 -0.95 -4.30
N SER A 133 -3.62 -0.78 -5.51
CA SER A 133 -3.26 -1.64 -6.65
C SER A 133 -1.77 -1.52 -7.05
N ILE A 134 -1.17 -0.35 -6.85
CA ILE A 134 0.26 -0.10 -7.13
C ILE A 134 1.16 -0.70 -6.06
N VAL A 135 0.74 -0.68 -4.78
CA VAL A 135 1.62 -0.97 -3.64
C VAL A 135 1.41 -2.38 -3.07
N SER A 136 0.19 -2.93 -3.07
CA SER A 136 -0.13 -4.23 -2.46
C SER A 136 0.76 -5.38 -2.97
N PRO A 137 0.97 -5.55 -4.30
CA PRO A 137 1.79 -6.66 -4.80
C PRO A 137 3.21 -6.65 -4.24
N TRP A 138 3.75 -5.44 -3.99
CA TRP A 138 5.08 -5.25 -3.46
C TRP A 138 5.15 -5.44 -1.95
N LEU A 139 4.10 -5.09 -1.20
CA LEU A 139 4.05 -5.39 0.22
C LEU A 139 3.91 -6.88 0.49
N GLU A 140 3.27 -7.64 -0.39
CA GLU A 140 3.20 -9.10 -0.32
C GLU A 140 4.53 -9.76 -0.70
N LEU A 141 5.19 -9.26 -1.74
CA LEU A 141 6.45 -9.81 -2.27
C LEU A 141 7.69 -9.44 -1.42
N LEU A 142 7.79 -8.20 -0.95
CA LEU A 142 8.95 -7.75 -0.20
C LEU A 142 8.88 -8.27 1.24
N HIS A 143 10.06 -8.49 1.84
CA HIS A 143 10.18 -8.95 3.22
C HIS A 143 11.21 -8.13 4.02
N GLY A 144 11.15 -8.24 5.35
CA GLY A 144 12.12 -7.65 6.26
C GLY A 144 12.23 -6.13 6.12
N LYS A 145 13.47 -5.63 5.99
CA LYS A 145 13.77 -4.19 5.99
C LYS A 145 13.10 -3.44 4.83
N GLU A 146 13.03 -4.05 3.66
CA GLU A 146 12.50 -3.38 2.46
C GLU A 146 10.98 -3.26 2.49
N GLN A 147 10.28 -4.31 2.94
CA GLN A 147 8.84 -4.27 3.21
C GLN A 147 8.51 -3.25 4.29
N HIS A 148 9.25 -3.27 5.40
CA HIS A 148 9.05 -2.35 6.51
C HIS A 148 9.19 -0.89 6.07
N LYS A 149 10.22 -0.54 5.27
CA LYS A 149 10.37 0.83 4.75
C LYS A 149 9.18 1.27 3.90
N LEU A 150 8.68 0.40 3.03
CA LEU A 150 7.55 0.70 2.15
C LEU A 150 6.26 0.87 2.98
N ALA A 151 5.97 -0.09 3.86
CA ALA A 151 4.82 -0.07 4.76
C ALA A 151 4.82 1.15 5.68
N SER A 152 5.97 1.50 6.26
CA SER A 152 6.11 2.69 7.11
C SER A 152 5.80 3.98 6.35
N LYS A 153 6.15 4.06 5.06
CA LYS A 153 5.77 5.20 4.21
C LYS A 153 4.28 5.26 3.94
N VAL A 154 3.60 4.14 3.74
CA VAL A 154 2.13 4.10 3.67
C VAL A 154 1.53 4.62 4.97
N CYS A 155 1.96 4.10 6.12
CA CYS A 155 1.48 4.51 7.44
C CYS A 155 1.68 6.00 7.71
N GLU A 156 2.81 6.58 7.30
CA GLU A 156 3.07 8.01 7.41
C GLU A 156 2.00 8.83 6.66
N ARG A 157 1.67 8.45 5.42
CA ARG A 157 0.65 9.15 4.62
C ARG A 157 -0.74 9.00 5.21
N LEU A 158 -1.08 7.81 5.71
CA LEU A 158 -2.35 7.57 6.40
C LEU A 158 -2.46 8.38 7.70
N ARG A 159 -1.37 8.49 8.46
CA ARG A 159 -1.32 9.31 9.67
C ARG A 159 -1.56 10.78 9.33
N THR A 160 -0.86 11.34 8.34
CA THR A 160 -1.05 12.73 7.92
C THR A 160 -2.48 12.99 7.42
N MET A 161 -3.08 12.05 6.70
CA MET A 161 -4.49 12.15 6.29
C MET A 161 -5.42 12.21 7.51
N LEU A 162 -5.24 11.34 8.50
CA LEU A 162 -6.05 11.36 9.72
C LEU A 162 -5.84 12.67 10.50
N GLU A 163 -4.60 13.17 10.59
CA GLU A 163 -4.30 14.43 11.27
C GLU A 163 -4.97 15.65 10.63
N THR A 164 -5.13 15.65 9.31
CA THR A 164 -5.57 16.83 8.56
C THR A 164 -7.05 16.80 8.20
N ALA A 165 -7.66 15.62 8.10
CA ALA A 165 -9.00 15.45 7.56
C ALA A 165 -9.95 14.65 8.47
N PHE A 166 -9.49 14.21 9.65
CA PHE A 166 -10.29 13.39 10.55
C PHE A 166 -10.36 13.99 11.96
N GLU A 167 -11.58 14.31 12.39
CA GLU A 167 -11.89 14.79 13.71
C GLU A 167 -13.22 14.16 14.16
N PHE A 168 -13.35 13.88 15.45
CA PHE A 168 -14.60 13.39 16.01
C PHE A 168 -15.58 14.55 16.20
N ASN A 169 -16.75 14.44 15.58
CA ASN A 169 -17.82 15.40 15.71
C ASN A 169 -19.15 14.67 15.48
N ALA A 170 -19.89 14.40 16.56
CA ALA A 170 -21.13 13.65 16.51
C ALA A 170 -22.20 14.26 15.59
N GLN A 171 -22.23 15.59 15.46
CA GLN A 171 -23.22 16.29 14.62
C GLN A 171 -22.85 16.27 13.14
N ARG A 172 -21.54 16.27 12.81
CA ARG A 172 -21.04 16.36 11.43
C ARG A 172 -19.84 15.45 11.20
N GLN A 173 -20.03 14.15 11.40
CA GLN A 173 -18.93 13.20 11.32
C GLN A 173 -18.47 12.96 9.88
N VAL A 174 -17.18 13.23 9.62
CA VAL A 174 -16.53 12.88 8.35
C VAL A 174 -15.82 11.53 8.51
N VAL A 175 -16.36 10.49 7.88
CA VAL A 175 -15.89 9.09 8.06
C VAL A 175 -14.97 8.56 6.95
N TRP A 176 -14.83 9.29 5.85
CA TRP A 176 -14.04 8.80 4.71
C TRP A 176 -12.56 8.53 5.05
N PRO A 177 -11.86 9.33 5.89
CA PRO A 177 -10.45 9.05 6.22
C PRO A 177 -10.32 7.75 7.02
N PHE A 178 -11.25 7.52 7.95
CA PHE A 178 -11.33 6.27 8.69
C PHE A 178 -11.55 5.06 7.77
N LYS A 179 -12.49 5.17 6.81
CA LYS A 179 -12.72 4.12 5.81
C LYS A 179 -11.50 3.87 4.92
N VAL A 180 -10.75 4.93 4.56
CA VAL A 180 -9.47 4.79 3.84
C VAL A 180 -8.46 4.04 4.68
N MET A 181 -8.27 4.42 5.95
CA MET A 181 -7.35 3.75 6.89
C MET A 181 -7.67 2.25 7.03
N LEU A 182 -8.96 1.91 7.17
CA LEU A 182 -9.40 0.53 7.28
C LEU A 182 -9.06 -0.31 6.03
N LYS A 183 -9.06 0.25 4.82
CA LYS A 183 -8.73 -0.53 3.61
C LYS A 183 -7.30 -1.07 3.60
N TRP A 184 -6.41 -0.55 4.44
CA TRP A 184 -5.00 -0.97 4.51
C TRP A 184 -4.72 -2.04 5.58
N HIS A 185 -5.70 -2.44 6.40
CA HIS A 185 -5.48 -3.33 7.56
C HIS A 185 -4.89 -4.70 7.19
N ASN A 186 -5.31 -5.29 6.07
CA ASN A 186 -4.83 -6.59 5.60
C ASN A 186 -3.66 -6.49 4.60
N ILE A 187 -3.22 -5.26 4.27
CA ILE A 187 -2.16 -5.00 3.30
C ILE A 187 -0.86 -4.60 4.03
N VAL A 188 -0.99 -3.75 5.05
CA VAL A 188 0.13 -3.27 5.83
C VAL A 188 0.31 -4.17 7.06
N PRO A 189 1.55 -4.54 7.44
CA PRO A 189 1.81 -5.30 8.65
C PRO A 189 1.14 -4.66 9.88
N HIS A 190 0.43 -5.46 10.66
CA HIS A 190 -0.36 -5.01 11.81
C HIS A 190 0.44 -4.14 12.79
N ALA A 191 1.71 -4.52 13.04
CA ALA A 191 2.63 -3.78 13.92
C ALA A 191 2.89 -2.32 13.49
N LEU A 192 2.67 -1.98 12.21
CA LEU A 192 2.81 -0.63 11.68
C LEU A 192 1.47 0.07 11.52
N TRP A 193 0.44 -0.66 11.11
CA TRP A 193 -0.90 -0.13 10.86
C TRP A 193 -1.63 0.22 12.17
N PHE A 194 -1.62 -0.69 13.15
CA PHE A 194 -2.39 -0.55 14.38
C PHE A 194 -1.99 0.68 15.22
N PRO A 195 -0.70 1.03 15.41
CA PRO A 195 -0.34 2.24 16.14
C PRO A 195 -0.93 3.53 15.55
N VAL A 196 -1.06 3.62 14.23
CA VAL A 196 -1.67 4.78 13.55
C VAL A 196 -3.17 4.83 13.86
N LEU A 197 -3.85 3.69 13.78
CA LEU A 197 -5.27 3.58 14.12
C LEU A 197 -5.50 3.95 15.59
N LYS A 198 -4.71 3.38 16.49
CA LYS A 198 -4.83 3.61 17.93
C LYS A 198 -4.70 5.09 18.27
N GLN A 199 -3.57 5.69 17.89
CA GLN A 199 -3.24 7.07 18.25
C GLN A 199 -4.25 8.09 17.73
N ARG A 200 -4.75 7.90 16.49
CA ARG A 200 -5.58 8.92 15.83
C ARG A 200 -7.07 8.64 15.91
N VAL A 201 -7.48 7.38 15.99
CA VAL A 201 -8.89 7.00 15.97
C VAL A 201 -9.34 6.51 17.33
N LEU A 202 -8.69 5.50 17.92
CA LEU A 202 -9.18 4.91 19.17
C LEU A 202 -9.02 5.85 20.37
N ASP A 203 -7.85 6.46 20.51
CA ASP A 203 -7.60 7.42 21.59
C ASP A 203 -8.48 8.67 21.42
N GLY A 204 -8.64 9.14 20.16
CA GLY A 204 -9.54 10.25 19.83
C GLY A 204 -11.01 9.94 20.14
N PHE A 205 -11.45 8.72 19.86
CA PHE A 205 -12.81 8.24 20.15
C PHE A 205 -13.09 8.29 21.66
N LEU A 206 -12.19 7.75 22.47
CA LEU A 206 -12.33 7.78 23.94
C LEU A 206 -12.28 9.21 24.48
N ASN A 207 -11.38 10.05 23.97
CA ASN A 207 -11.26 11.44 24.40
C ASN A 207 -12.55 12.23 24.10
N TYR A 208 -13.07 12.10 22.88
CA TYR A 208 -14.31 12.76 22.49
C TYR A 208 -15.50 12.25 23.31
N LEU A 209 -15.60 10.94 23.53
CA LEU A 209 -16.64 10.34 24.36
C LEU A 209 -16.61 10.89 25.79
N ARG A 210 -15.44 10.96 26.42
CA ARG A 210 -15.31 11.51 27.78
C ARG A 210 -15.75 12.97 27.84
N MET A 211 -15.26 13.80 26.92
CA MET A 211 -15.65 15.21 26.82
C MET A 211 -17.18 15.36 26.65
N TRP A 212 -17.80 14.53 25.82
CA TRP A 212 -19.25 14.60 25.59
C TRP A 212 -20.06 14.10 26.80
N LEU A 213 -19.57 13.10 27.54
CA LEU A 213 -20.20 12.63 28.77
C LEU A 213 -20.13 13.64 29.92
N GLU A 214 -19.13 14.51 29.93
CA GLU A 214 -18.95 15.58 30.92
C GLU A 214 -19.80 16.82 30.64
N ASP A 215 -20.32 16.97 29.41
CA ASP A 215 -21.21 18.07 29.04
C ASP A 215 -22.50 18.01 29.85
N THR A 216 -22.95 19.14 30.39
CA THR A 216 -24.18 19.24 31.20
C THR A 216 -25.44 18.95 30.40
N ASP A 217 -25.44 19.29 29.11
CA ASP A 217 -26.60 19.10 28.23
C ASP A 217 -26.52 17.78 27.44
N ALA A 218 -25.56 16.90 27.78
CA ALA A 218 -25.36 15.64 27.07
C ALA A 218 -26.63 14.76 27.06
N ASN A 219 -27.01 14.31 25.86
CA ASN A 219 -28.06 13.33 25.64
C ASN A 219 -27.45 11.91 25.55
N TYR A 220 -27.61 11.11 26.60
CA TYR A 220 -27.03 9.76 26.66
C TYR A 220 -27.58 8.79 25.61
N ALA A 221 -28.81 9.01 25.11
CA ALA A 221 -29.34 8.18 24.03
C ALA A 221 -28.57 8.43 22.72
N GLU A 222 -28.29 9.69 22.40
CA GLU A 222 -27.47 10.06 21.24
C GLU A 222 -26.03 9.55 21.37
N ILE A 223 -25.46 9.61 22.57
CA ILE A 223 -24.12 9.07 22.85
C ILE A 223 -24.08 7.55 22.63
N ALA A 224 -25.11 6.83 23.10
CA ALA A 224 -25.21 5.38 22.91
C ALA A 224 -25.35 5.00 21.43
N ASP A 225 -26.16 5.73 20.67
CA ASP A 225 -26.31 5.54 19.23
C ASP A 225 -24.99 5.81 18.50
N TRP A 226 -24.31 6.91 18.84
CA TRP A 226 -22.99 7.25 18.28
C TRP A 226 -21.94 6.17 18.58
N TYR A 227 -21.88 5.68 19.82
CA TYR A 227 -21.01 4.56 20.21
C TYR A 227 -21.27 3.33 19.33
N TRP A 228 -22.53 2.97 19.14
CA TRP A 228 -22.91 1.78 18.40
C TRP A 228 -22.58 1.91 16.91
N GLN A 229 -22.86 3.07 16.31
CA GLN A 229 -22.47 3.37 14.93
C GLN A 229 -20.96 3.22 14.73
N TRP A 230 -20.14 3.76 15.65
CA TRP A 230 -18.68 3.60 15.58
C TRP A 230 -18.24 2.15 15.67
N LYS A 231 -18.82 1.38 16.60
CA LYS A 231 -18.54 -0.05 16.74
C LYS A 231 -18.85 -0.81 15.44
N GLN A 232 -19.99 -0.51 14.81
CA GLN A 232 -20.44 -1.18 13.58
C GLN A 232 -19.63 -0.82 12.33
N MET A 233 -18.88 0.29 12.34
CA MET A 233 -18.09 0.68 11.17
C MET A 233 -16.80 -0.15 10.99
N TYR A 234 -16.37 -0.89 12.00
CA TYR A 234 -15.18 -1.76 11.90
C TYR A 234 -15.53 -3.06 11.16
N PRO A 235 -14.67 -3.52 10.23
CA PRO A 235 -14.72 -4.87 9.70
C PRO A 235 -14.64 -5.92 10.81
N VAL A 236 -15.26 -7.09 10.62
CA VAL A 236 -15.39 -8.13 11.64
C VAL A 236 -14.02 -8.64 12.12
N ASP A 237 -13.11 -8.85 11.19
CA ASP A 237 -11.72 -9.28 11.45
C ASP A 237 -10.92 -8.22 12.19
N VAL A 238 -11.10 -6.94 11.84
CA VAL A 238 -10.49 -5.83 12.58
C VAL A 238 -11.04 -5.76 14.01
N PHE A 239 -12.36 -5.80 14.17
CA PHE A 239 -13.01 -5.72 15.49
C PHE A 239 -12.75 -6.95 16.36
N ALA A 240 -12.36 -8.08 15.78
CA ALA A 240 -11.95 -9.27 16.53
C ALA A 240 -10.66 -9.06 17.34
N SER A 241 -9.85 -8.05 17.01
CA SER A 241 -8.65 -7.70 17.78
C SER A 241 -8.99 -7.35 19.23
N SER A 242 -8.29 -7.99 20.17
CA SER A 242 -8.43 -7.74 21.62
C SER A 242 -8.19 -6.28 21.99
N ASP A 243 -7.30 -5.60 21.26
CA ASP A 243 -6.94 -4.21 21.52
C ASP A 243 -8.10 -3.27 21.20
N ILE A 244 -8.77 -3.47 20.05
CA ILE A 244 -9.93 -2.67 19.65
C ILE A 244 -11.11 -2.95 20.58
N GLN A 245 -11.38 -4.22 20.88
CA GLN A 245 -12.43 -4.56 21.83
C GLN A 245 -12.18 -3.99 23.23
N GLY A 246 -10.92 -3.91 23.65
CA GLY A 246 -10.50 -3.29 24.91
C GLY A 246 -10.98 -1.84 25.01
N VAL A 247 -10.71 -1.05 23.97
CA VAL A 247 -11.15 0.36 23.89
C VAL A 247 -12.67 0.48 23.95
N PHE A 248 -13.40 -0.37 23.22
CA PHE A 248 -14.87 -0.33 23.23
C PHE A 248 -15.48 -0.81 24.55
N ARG A 249 -14.79 -1.67 25.32
CA ARG A 249 -15.17 -2.03 26.69
C ARG A 249 -14.93 -0.87 27.65
N GLU A 250 -13.78 -0.22 27.54
CA GLU A 250 -13.44 0.97 28.34
C GLU A 250 -14.46 2.10 28.15
N ALA A 251 -14.85 2.35 26.90
CA ALA A 251 -15.92 3.31 26.58
C ALA A 251 -17.24 2.99 27.28
N LEU A 252 -17.65 1.72 27.35
CA LEU A 252 -18.86 1.31 28.07
C LEU A 252 -18.75 1.58 29.57
N VAL A 253 -17.57 1.39 30.16
CA VAL A 253 -17.32 1.72 31.57
C VAL A 253 -17.48 3.22 31.81
N TYR A 254 -16.96 4.07 30.93
CA TYR A 254 -17.15 5.52 31.03
C TYR A 254 -18.61 5.93 30.95
N MET A 255 -19.36 5.35 30.01
CA MET A 255 -20.79 5.61 29.87
C MET A 255 -21.59 5.17 31.11
N ALA A 256 -21.32 3.97 31.63
CA ALA A 256 -21.99 3.46 32.83
C ALA A 256 -21.73 4.36 34.05
N PHE A 257 -20.46 4.75 34.27
CA PHE A 257 -20.08 5.64 35.36
C PHE A 257 -20.76 7.00 35.27
N ALA A 258 -20.84 7.59 34.07
CA ALA A 258 -21.48 8.90 33.88
C ALA A 258 -22.99 8.87 34.17
N VAL A 259 -23.68 7.78 33.80
CA VAL A 259 -25.11 7.59 34.11
C VAL A 259 -25.34 7.47 35.62
N GLU A 260 -24.49 6.72 36.33
CA GLU A 260 -24.57 6.59 37.79
C GLU A 260 -24.37 7.92 38.53
N GLN A 261 -23.50 8.81 38.01
CA GLN A 261 -23.25 10.12 38.63
C GLN A 261 -24.41 11.10 38.44
N ARG A 262 -25.09 11.11 37.29
CA ARG A 262 -26.27 11.97 37.06
C ARG A 262 -27.54 11.48 37.77
N GLY A 263 -27.58 10.21 38.17
CA GLY A 263 -28.68 9.65 38.96
C GLY A 263 -28.63 10.01 40.45
N LYS A 264 -27.55 10.65 40.91
CA LYS A 264 -27.37 11.17 42.28
C LYS A 264 -27.66 12.66 42.34
#